data_AF-A0A2K0TJU8-F1
#
_entry.id   AF-A0A2K0TJU8-F1
#
_cell.length_a   1.000
_cell.length_b   1.000
_cell.length_c   1.000
_cell.angle_alpha   90.00
_cell.angle_beta   90.00
_cell.angle_gamma   90.00
#
_symmetry.space_group_name_H-M   'P 1'
#
loop_
_entity.id
_entity.type
_entity.pdbx_description
1 polymer ?
#
loop_
_entity_poly.entity_id
_entity_poly.type
_entity_poly.pdbx_seq_one_letter_code
_entity_poly.pdbx_strand_id
1 'polypeptide(L)' 'MKQYLEEIIRDAVTYVEHRNAKTVTIHDVLHSLQRRGRTLYGFDPVTWAVPKSREDQDFQRRHRSRRTLYRADRITLDIR' A
#
# COMPACT_ATOMS: atom_id res chain seq x y z
N MET A 1 -15.44 -26.46 -15.12
CA MET A 1 -14.59 -25.26 -15.15
C MET A 1 -15.38 -23.96 -15.24
N LYS A 2 -16.39 -23.86 -16.11
CA LYS A 2 -17.23 -22.64 -16.25
C LYS A 2 -17.93 -22.21 -14.95
N GLN A 3 -18.58 -23.15 -14.24
CA GLN A 3 -19.31 -22.87 -13.00
C GLN A 3 -18.42 -22.28 -11.89
N TYR A 4 -17.22 -22.81 -11.70
CA TYR A 4 -16.30 -22.34 -10.66
C TYR A 4 -15.93 -20.85 -10.84
N LEU A 5 -15.71 -20.43 -12.09
CA LEU A 5 -15.38 -19.05 -12.42
C LEU A 5 -16.59 -18.12 -12.27
N GLU A 6 -17.77 -18.57 -12.73
CA GLU A 6 -19.01 -17.80 -12.58
C GLU A 6 -19.31 -17.47 -11.12
N GLU A 7 -19.08 -18.42 -10.22
CA GLU A 7 -19.30 -18.21 -8.80
C GLU A 7 -18.26 -17.24 -8.18
N ILE A 8 -16.98 -17.33 -8.56
CA ILE A 8 -15.96 -16.37 -8.09
C ILE A 8 -16.28 -14.95 -8.56
N ILE A 9 -16.69 -14.79 -9.82
CA ILE A 9 -17.03 -13.49 -10.38
C ILE A 9 -18.25 -12.92 -9.65
N ARG A 10 -19.27 -13.74 -9.36
CA ARG A 10 -20.44 -13.30 -8.60
C ARG A 10 -20.06 -12.76 -7.23
N ASP A 11 -19.24 -13.50 -6.48
CA ASP A 11 -18.76 -13.07 -5.16
C ASP A 11 -17.92 -11.78 -5.28
N ALA A 12 -17.03 -11.68 -6.29
CA ALA A 12 -16.19 -10.50 -6.49
C ALA A 12 -17.01 -9.26 -6.84
N VAL A 13 -18.04 -9.39 -7.66
CA VAL A 13 -18.96 -8.29 -7.99
C VAL A 13 -19.73 -7.85 -6.75
N THR A 14 -20.19 -8.77 -5.89
CA THR A 14 -20.85 -8.41 -4.63
C THR A 14 -19.94 -7.57 -3.72
N TYR A 15 -18.64 -7.89 -3.62
CA TYR A 15 -17.69 -7.07 -2.85
C TYR A 15 -17.47 -5.68 -3.47
N VAL A 16 -17.44 -5.58 -4.80
CA VAL A 16 -17.35 -4.31 -5.53
C VAL A 16 -18.58 -3.43 -5.35
N GLU A 17 -19.76 -4.03 -5.35
CA GLU A 17 -21.03 -3.33 -5.09
C GLU A 17 -21.10 -2.87 -3.63
N HIS A 18 -20.66 -3.71 -2.68
CA HIS A 18 -20.61 -3.35 -1.26
C HIS A 18 -19.75 -2.10 -1.00
N ARG A 19 -18.64 -1.97 -1.72
CA ARG A 19 -17.75 -0.79 -1.64
C ARG A 19 -18.15 0.36 -2.59
N ASN A 20 -19.29 0.24 -3.28
CA ASN A 20 -19.86 1.21 -4.23
C ASN A 20 -18.85 1.66 -5.31
N ALA A 21 -18.12 0.71 -5.90
CA ALA A 21 -17.10 0.97 -6.92
C ALA A 21 -17.49 0.41 -8.29
N LYS A 22 -16.84 0.92 -9.35
CA LYS A 22 -17.04 0.45 -10.73
C LYS A 22 -15.96 -0.53 -11.21
N THR A 23 -14.89 -0.67 -10.45
CA THR A 23 -13.69 -1.43 -10.84
C THR A 23 -13.46 -2.56 -9.86
N VAL A 24 -13.28 -3.78 -10.37
CA VAL A 24 -12.89 -4.92 -9.55
C VAL A 24 -11.41 -4.77 -9.18
N THR A 25 -11.10 -4.87 -7.90
CA THR A 25 -9.71 -4.87 -7.39
C THR A 25 -9.25 -6.29 -7.06
N ILE A 26 -7.94 -6.47 -6.91
CA ILE A 26 -7.34 -7.74 -6.50
C ILE A 26 -7.90 -8.19 -5.15
N HIS A 27 -8.18 -7.25 -4.24
CA HIS A 27 -8.74 -7.53 -2.92
C HIS A 27 -10.13 -8.19 -3.00
N ASP A 28 -10.99 -7.70 -3.89
CA ASP A 28 -12.33 -8.25 -4.13
C ASP A 28 -12.24 -9.72 -4.62
N VAL A 29 -11.25 -10.03 -5.47
CA VAL A 29 -11.00 -11.38 -5.98
C VAL A 29 -10.37 -12.27 -4.90
N LEU A 30 -9.40 -11.76 -4.14
CA LEU A 30 -8.73 -12.47 -3.06
C LEU A 30 -9.75 -12.93 -2.00
N HIS A 31 -10.68 -12.05 -1.64
CA HIS A 31 -11.75 -12.35 -0.68
C HIS A 31 -12.72 -13.42 -1.19
N SER A 32 -13.14 -13.34 -2.45
CA SER A 32 -13.98 -14.37 -3.08
C SER A 32 -13.32 -15.74 -3.09
N LEU A 33 -12.02 -15.77 -3.37
CA LEU A 33 -11.23 -16.99 -3.38
C LEU A 33 -11.03 -17.54 -1.95
N GLN A 34 -10.69 -16.69 -0.99
CA GLN A 34 -10.49 -17.04 0.42
C GLN A 34 -11.76 -17.62 1.05
N ARG A 35 -12.93 -17.07 0.73
CA ARG A 35 -14.24 -17.60 1.16
C ARG A 35 -14.47 -19.05 0.70
N ARG A 36 -13.88 -19.44 -0.43
CA ARG A 36 -13.95 -20.78 -1.02
C ARG A 36 -12.81 -21.71 -0.57
N GLY A 37 -11.98 -21.26 0.37
CA GLY A 37 -10.84 -22.03 0.87
C GLY A 37 -9.66 -22.15 -0.10
N ARG A 38 -9.58 -21.27 -1.11
CA ARG A 38 -8.43 -21.21 -2.02
C ARG A 38 -7.84 -19.81 -1.96
N THR A 39 -6.64 -19.64 -1.44
CA THR A 39 -6.01 -18.31 -1.36
C THR A 39 -4.89 -18.18 -2.38
N LEU A 40 -4.83 -17.03 -3.07
CA LEU A 40 -3.78 -16.72 -4.02
C LEU A 40 -2.70 -15.87 -3.34
N TYR A 41 -1.55 -16.47 -3.04
CA TYR A 41 -0.44 -15.82 -2.35
C TYR A 41 0.37 -14.91 -3.29
N GLY A 42 0.97 -13.85 -2.72
CA GLY A 42 1.84 -12.92 -3.46
C GLY A 42 1.11 -11.80 -4.20
N PHE A 43 -0.21 -11.72 -4.07
CA PHE A 43 -1.05 -10.66 -4.65
C PHE A 43 -1.62 -9.71 -3.61
N ASP A 44 -1.41 -9.97 -2.32
CA ASP A 44 -1.78 -9.02 -1.27
C ASP A 44 -0.74 -7.88 -1.23
N PRO A 45 -1.19 -6.60 -1.23
CA PRO A 45 -0.32 -5.44 -1.15
C PRO A 45 0.62 -5.42 0.05
N VAL A 46 0.29 -6.12 1.16
CA VAL A 46 1.20 -6.25 2.32
C VAL A 46 2.38 -7.17 2.04
N THR A 47 2.19 -8.21 1.21
CA THR A 47 3.23 -9.19 0.85
C THR A 47 3.98 -8.84 -0.42
N TRP A 48 3.39 -8.06 -1.33
CA TRP A 48 4.07 -7.56 -2.55
C TRP A 48 4.94 -6.32 -2.25
N ALA A 49 5.51 -6.21 -1.05
CA ALA A 49 6.52 -5.20 -0.80
C ALA A 49 7.74 -5.49 -1.68
N VAL A 50 7.79 -4.89 -2.86
CA VAL A 50 9.04 -4.73 -3.61
C VAL A 50 10.03 -4.18 -2.59
N PRO A 51 11.12 -4.90 -2.26
CA PRO A 51 12.07 -4.41 -1.29
C PRO A 51 12.50 -3.03 -1.78
N LYS A 52 12.14 -1.97 -1.05
CA LYS A 52 12.59 -0.62 -1.37
C LYS A 52 14.09 -0.72 -1.54
N SER A 53 14.56 -0.43 -2.75
CA SER A 53 15.99 -0.47 -3.03
C SER A 53 16.68 0.40 -1.98
N ARG A 54 17.90 0.04 -1.57
CA ARG A 54 18.64 0.85 -0.58
C ARG A 54 18.67 2.33 -0.99
N GLU A 55 18.69 2.58 -2.30
CA GLU A 55 18.63 3.90 -2.91
C GLU A 55 17.31 4.66 -2.66
N ASP A 56 16.15 3.98 -2.77
CA ASP A 56 14.83 4.56 -2.45
C ASP A 56 14.73 4.94 -0.97
N GLN A 57 15.29 4.09 -0.10
CA GLN A 57 15.33 4.36 1.34
C GLN A 57 16.22 5.56 1.66
N ASP A 58 17.38 5.67 0.99
CA ASP A 58 18.34 6.75 1.19
C ASP A 58 17.86 8.08 0.60
N PHE A 59 17.06 8.07 -0.46
CA PHE A 59 16.47 9.29 -1.03
C PHE A 59 15.47 9.93 -0.06
N GLN A 60 14.62 9.12 0.58
CA GLN A 60 13.67 9.57 1.61
C GLN A 60 14.37 10.07 2.89
N ARG A 61 15.50 9.45 3.28
CA ARG A 61 16.34 9.95 4.39
C ARG A 61 16.99 11.30 4.06
N ARG A 62 17.51 11.46 2.84
CA ARG A 62 18.18 12.69 2.39
C ARG A 62 17.22 13.89 2.35
N HIS A 63 15.97 13.70 1.95
CA HIS A 63 14.98 14.79 1.91
C HIS A 63 14.37 15.17 3.27
N ARG A 64 14.47 14.31 4.30
CA ARG A 64 14.01 14.66 5.67
C ARG A 64 14.99 15.56 6.43
N SER A 65 16.25 15.65 5.98
CA SER A 65 17.31 16.43 6.64
C SER A 65 17.36 17.91 6.24
N ARG A 66 16.40 18.43 5.45
CA ARG A 66 16.31 19.86 5.12
C ARG A 66 15.25 20.63 5.92
N ARG A 67 14.92 20.16 7.13
CA ARG A 67 14.26 20.98 8.15
C ARG A 67 15.30 21.41 9.17
N THR A 68 16.18 22.33 8.77
CA THR A 68 17.04 23.07 9.71
C THR A 68 16.12 23.85 10.65
N LEU A 69 16.12 23.43 11.92
CA LEU A 69 15.49 24.16 13.01
C LEU A 69 16.18 25.52 13.16
N TYR A 70 15.38 26.59 13.27
CA TYR A 70 15.79 27.81 13.96
C TYR A 70 16.14 27.43 15.40
N ARG A 71 17.42 27.24 15.69
CA ARG A 71 17.96 27.15 17.05
C ARG A 71 18.58 28.50 17.35
N ALA A 72 17.82 29.34 18.04
CA ALA A 72 18.08 30.76 18.27
C ALA A 72 19.07 31.04 19.42
N ASP A 73 20.06 30.19 19.67
CA ASP A 73 20.94 30.26 20.86
C ASP A 73 22.43 30.46 20.55
N ARG A 74 22.79 31.05 19.40
CA ARG A 74 24.20 31.37 19.08
C ARG A 74 24.48 32.78 18.51
N ILE A 75 23.54 33.73 18.55
CA ILE A 75 23.76 35.10 18.02
C ILE A 75 23.89 36.16 19.14
N THR A 76 24.53 35.84 20.25
CA THR A 76 24.90 36.86 21.26
C THR A 76 26.34 36.70 21.77
N LEU A 77 27.20 36.07 20.98
CA LEU A 77 28.65 36.00 21.21
C LEU A 77 29.42 36.64 20.04
N ASP A 78 28.88 37.73 19.50
CA ASP A 78 29.61 38.65 18.64
C ASP A 78 28.85 39.98 18.59
N ILE A 79 28.96 40.80 19.65
CA ILE A 79 28.86 42.28 19.66
C ILE A 79 29.35 42.73 21.05
N ARG A 80 30.58 43.25 21.07
CA ARG A 80 31.31 43.97 22.14
C ARG A 80 32.00 43.17 23.24
#